data_AF-A0A1Q2MFW2-F1
#
_entry.id   AF-A0A1Q2MFW2-F1
#
_cell.length_a   1.000
_cell.length_b   1.000
_cell.length_c   1.000
_cell.angle_alpha   90.00
_cell.angle_beta   90.00
_cell.angle_gamma   90.00
#
_symmetry.space_group_name_H-M   'P 1'
#
loop_
_entity.id
_entity.type
_entity.pdbx_description
1 polymer ?
#
loop_
_entity_poly.entity_id
_entity_poly.type
_entity_poly.pdbx_seq_one_letter_code
_entity_poly.pdbx_strand_id
1 'polypeptide(L)'
;MKTKKINSLVFSLLLILSIITGCSAEKNKMPAQDKIIEDFSGGSGGWEFISDDVMGGLSTGRMQMSRDADEASLKMTGRVSLENNGGFIQVRRKIAEKGRYFDASGFAGVRIRVKGDGHDYAVHLRSRATWLPWQYYEAKFKTTGQWQTVELAFEKFEPYFLKSRLNTAKLKTIAIVAIKEAFEPEIEIKEISFYVDRMYNKLTPEEERIIIGKGTERPFSGKFYMHFEDGCYVCRRCGAKLFESGSKFKSECGWPSFDDSIPEAVKRKRDADGVRTEILCANCGGHLGHVFNGEGLTEKNTRYCVNSLSMDFEPVTGRAIFAAGCFWGVEHYFKKQDGVISTTVGYIGGNVENPTYKQVCYEDTGHAEALLVEYDPDKTGYEQLAKLFFEIHDFTQLNRQGPDIGEQYRSAVFYTDQTQKQTAQKLIDRLKSMGYDVKTSLEEAGEFYEAEDYHQDYYEKTGKQPYCHSRRIIFDQ
;
A
#
# COMPACT_ATOMS: atom_id res chain seq x y z
N MET A 1 -64.62 18.71 9.51
CA MET A 1 -65.09 19.78 8.59
C MET A 1 -63.99 20.82 8.45
N LYS A 2 -63.50 21.05 7.21
CA LYS A 2 -62.73 22.23 6.74
C LYS A 2 -61.33 22.42 7.40
N THR A 3 -60.22 22.84 6.78
CA THR A 3 -59.78 23.32 5.45
C THR A 3 -58.25 23.50 5.60
N LYS A 4 -57.37 22.93 4.77
CA LYS A 4 -56.69 23.53 3.58
C LYS A 4 -55.82 24.78 3.81
N LYS A 5 -54.58 24.71 3.26
CA LYS A 5 -53.64 25.76 2.78
C LYS A 5 -52.61 26.34 3.78
N ILE A 6 -51.41 26.80 3.43
CA ILE A 6 -50.37 26.61 2.38
C ILE A 6 -49.28 27.68 2.71
N ASN A 7 -48.00 27.37 2.49
CA ASN A 7 -46.80 28.22 2.28
C ASN A 7 -46.30 29.26 3.31
N SER A 8 -45.00 29.15 3.65
CA SER A 8 -43.87 30.05 3.28
C SER A 8 -42.81 30.01 4.40
N LEU A 9 -41.66 29.36 4.20
CA LEU A 9 -40.39 29.94 3.71
C LEU A 9 -40.01 31.27 4.40
N VAL A 10 -38.87 31.31 5.11
CA VAL A 10 -37.67 32.12 4.77
C VAL A 10 -36.65 32.13 5.94
N PHE A 11 -35.45 31.60 5.63
CA PHE A 11 -34.10 32.01 6.04
C PHE A 11 -33.72 32.11 7.53
N SER A 12 -32.81 31.21 7.95
CA SER A 12 -31.41 31.56 8.29
C SER A 12 -30.69 30.32 8.83
N LEU A 13 -29.95 29.61 7.97
CA LEU A 13 -28.87 28.75 8.41
C LEU A 13 -27.68 29.03 7.49
N LEU A 14 -26.89 30.05 7.85
CA LEU A 14 -25.66 30.38 7.16
C LEU A 14 -24.62 29.30 7.46
N LEU A 15 -24.21 28.61 6.39
CA LEU A 15 -22.84 28.24 6.07
C LEU A 15 -21.97 27.71 7.23
N ILE A 16 -22.04 26.40 7.44
CA ILE A 16 -20.85 25.60 7.78
C ILE A 16 -20.64 24.68 6.59
N LEU A 17 -19.75 25.05 5.68
CA LEU A 17 -19.18 24.12 4.71
C LEU A 17 -17.68 24.44 4.62
N SER A 18 -16.93 23.97 5.61
CA SER A 18 -15.50 23.79 5.45
C SER A 18 -15.31 22.79 4.31
N ILE A 19 -14.76 23.27 3.20
CA ILE A 19 -14.29 22.42 2.11
C ILE A 19 -13.10 21.65 2.67
N ILE A 20 -13.36 20.46 3.20
CA ILE A 20 -12.32 19.45 3.45
C ILE A 20 -12.22 18.66 2.15
N THR A 21 -11.57 19.23 1.15
CA THR A 21 -10.88 18.44 0.13
C THR A 21 -9.50 18.10 0.68
N GLY A 22 -9.51 17.36 1.80
CA GLY A 22 -8.35 16.60 2.22
C GLY A 22 -8.20 15.40 1.30
N CYS A 23 -6.98 14.88 1.19
CA CYS A 23 -6.74 13.53 0.67
C CYS A 23 -7.88 12.64 1.14
N SER A 24 -8.71 12.14 0.22
CA SER A 24 -9.78 11.21 0.57
C SER A 24 -9.17 10.21 1.53
N ALA A 25 -9.79 10.06 2.70
CA ALA A 25 -9.46 9.03 3.65
C ALA A 25 -9.85 7.68 3.01
N GLU A 26 -9.16 7.29 1.94
CA GLU A 26 -8.83 5.90 1.74
C GLU A 26 -8.28 5.46 3.07
N LYS A 27 -9.10 4.67 3.77
CA LYS A 27 -8.78 4.00 5.03
C LYS A 27 -7.29 3.78 5.03
N ASN A 28 -6.57 4.47 5.92
CA ASN A 28 -5.15 4.27 6.15
C ASN A 28 -4.91 2.76 6.03
N LYS A 29 -4.42 2.28 4.88
CA LYS A 29 -3.87 0.95 4.80
C LYS A 29 -2.58 1.15 5.56
N MET A 30 -2.68 1.01 6.89
CA MET A 30 -1.52 0.92 7.76
C MET A 30 -0.57 0.00 7.02
N PRO A 31 0.65 0.46 6.67
CA PRO A 31 1.58 -0.36 5.92
C PRO A 31 1.71 -1.66 6.70
N ALA A 32 1.65 -2.79 5.97
CA ALA A 32 1.59 -4.11 6.55
C ALA A 32 2.59 -4.21 7.71
N GLN A 33 2.09 -4.47 8.91
CA GLN A 33 2.92 -4.51 10.11
C GLN A 33 3.51 -5.91 10.28
N ASP A 34 4.69 -5.98 10.87
CA ASP A 34 5.26 -7.25 11.29
C ASP A 34 4.29 -7.94 12.25
N LYS A 35 4.16 -9.25 12.14
CA LYS A 35 3.26 -10.02 12.98
C LYS A 35 4.06 -10.85 13.98
N ILE A 36 3.96 -10.49 15.25
CA ILE A 36 4.56 -11.26 16.35
C ILE A 36 3.91 -12.65 16.40
N ILE A 37 4.75 -13.69 16.35
CA ILE A 37 4.35 -15.08 16.59
C ILE A 37 4.44 -15.38 18.09
N GLU A 38 5.54 -14.95 18.72
CA GLU A 38 5.77 -15.02 20.17
C GLU A 38 6.84 -14.02 20.62
N ASP A 39 6.62 -13.37 21.77
CA ASP A 39 7.56 -12.47 22.46
C ASP A 39 7.96 -12.98 23.87
N PHE A 40 7.37 -14.11 24.29
CA PHE A 40 7.63 -14.85 25.52
C PHE A 40 7.30 -14.08 26.81
N SER A 41 6.70 -12.89 26.72
CA SER A 41 6.29 -12.10 27.89
C SER A 41 5.25 -12.85 28.75
N GLY A 42 4.36 -13.60 28.09
CA GLY A 42 3.35 -14.47 28.71
C GLY A 42 3.83 -15.88 29.09
N GLY A 43 5.11 -16.21 28.91
CA GLY A 43 5.68 -17.55 29.12
C GLY A 43 5.88 -18.37 27.84
N SER A 44 6.12 -19.68 27.97
CA SER A 44 6.39 -20.58 26.83
C SER A 44 5.13 -21.18 26.19
N GLY A 45 3.95 -20.63 26.46
CA GLY A 45 2.66 -21.22 26.08
C GLY A 45 2.63 -21.65 24.61
N GLY A 46 2.20 -22.89 24.33
CA GLY A 46 2.10 -23.42 22.96
C GLY A 46 3.40 -23.80 22.26
N TRP A 47 4.57 -23.63 22.90
CA TRP A 47 5.84 -24.22 22.46
C TRP A 47 6.06 -25.59 23.09
N GLU A 48 6.56 -26.52 22.29
CA GLU A 48 6.85 -27.91 22.67
C GLU A 48 8.33 -28.22 22.41
N PHE A 49 9.01 -28.84 23.38
CA PHE A 49 10.35 -29.40 23.16
C PHE A 49 10.23 -30.79 22.52
N ILE A 50 11.05 -31.06 21.52
CA ILE A 50 11.07 -32.33 20.79
C ILE A 50 12.53 -32.69 20.50
N SER A 51 12.91 -33.92 20.79
CA SER A 51 14.17 -34.51 20.36
C SER A 51 13.93 -35.69 19.43
N ASP A 52 15.02 -36.22 18.88
CA ASP A 52 15.04 -37.46 18.10
C ASP A 52 14.84 -38.74 18.93
N ASP A 53 14.70 -38.66 20.25
CA ASP A 53 14.42 -39.80 21.14
C ASP A 53 13.14 -40.54 20.70
N VAL A 54 12.16 -39.81 20.15
CA VAL A 54 10.94 -40.40 19.56
C VAL A 54 11.21 -41.32 18.36
N MET A 55 12.41 -41.25 17.78
CA MET A 55 12.90 -42.09 16.67
C MET A 55 14.02 -43.05 17.12
N GLY A 56 14.29 -43.16 18.43
CA GLY A 56 15.39 -43.96 18.99
C GLY A 56 16.75 -43.28 19.00
N GLY A 57 16.80 -41.97 18.70
CA GLY A 57 18.00 -41.15 18.80
C GLY A 57 18.41 -40.87 20.25
N LEU A 58 19.65 -40.41 20.44
CA LEU A 58 20.23 -40.15 21.76
C LEU A 58 20.33 -38.66 22.09
N SER A 59 19.73 -37.77 21.27
CA SER A 59 19.77 -36.34 21.57
C SER A 59 18.83 -36.03 22.72
N THR A 60 19.33 -35.23 23.66
CA THR A 60 18.60 -34.86 24.88
C THR A 60 18.64 -33.35 25.05
N GLY A 61 17.67 -32.81 25.78
CA GLY A 61 17.64 -31.38 26.02
C GLY A 61 16.39 -30.95 26.74
N ARG A 62 16.22 -29.65 26.84
CA ARG A 62 15.08 -29.02 27.49
C ARG A 62 14.84 -27.64 26.94
N MET A 63 13.62 -27.18 27.16
CA MET A 63 13.17 -25.81 26.93
C MET A 63 12.83 -25.19 28.28
N GLN A 64 13.33 -23.98 28.55
CA GLN A 64 13.11 -23.25 29.78
C GLN A 64 12.81 -21.79 29.49
N MET A 65 12.01 -21.15 30.34
CA MET A 65 11.84 -19.71 30.31
C MET A 65 12.97 -19.06 31.11
N SER A 66 13.62 -18.06 30.52
CA SER A 66 14.54 -17.16 31.22
C SER A 66 13.89 -15.78 31.40
N ARG A 67 14.25 -15.09 32.48
CA ARG A 67 13.84 -13.72 32.77
C ARG A 67 15.02 -12.98 33.37
N ASP A 68 15.69 -12.19 32.55
CA ASP A 68 16.78 -11.32 32.97
C ASP A 68 16.35 -9.86 32.80
N ALA A 69 16.45 -9.06 33.86
CA ALA A 69 16.24 -7.60 33.85
C ALA A 69 14.99 -7.14 33.05
N ASP A 70 13.82 -7.74 33.35
CA ASP A 70 12.51 -7.48 32.73
C ASP A 70 12.31 -7.95 31.28
N GLU A 71 13.23 -8.77 30.73
CA GLU A 71 13.11 -9.32 29.38
C GLU A 71 12.96 -10.85 29.43
N ALA A 72 11.79 -11.36 29.01
CA ALA A 72 11.53 -12.79 28.93
C ALA A 72 12.12 -13.39 27.64
N SER A 73 12.71 -14.58 27.73
CA SER A 73 13.21 -15.34 26.59
C SER A 73 12.95 -16.84 26.75
N LEU A 74 12.90 -17.55 25.63
CA LEU A 74 12.88 -19.00 25.58
C LEU A 74 14.30 -19.52 25.40
N LYS A 75 14.79 -20.29 26.37
CA LYS A 75 16.09 -20.94 26.33
C LYS A 75 15.94 -22.41 25.94
N MET A 76 16.64 -22.83 24.88
CA MET A 76 16.79 -24.24 24.51
C MET A 76 18.23 -24.67 24.79
N THR A 77 18.39 -25.70 25.60
CA THR A 77 19.70 -26.29 25.93
C THR A 77 19.68 -27.80 25.75
N GLY A 78 20.79 -28.41 25.37
CA GLY A 78 20.87 -29.87 25.35
C GLY A 78 22.16 -30.41 24.76
N ARG A 79 22.08 -31.61 24.20
CA ARG A 79 23.12 -32.29 23.45
C ARG A 79 22.51 -32.94 22.22
N VAL A 80 23.06 -32.62 21.06
CA VAL A 80 22.74 -33.28 19.79
C VAL A 80 23.75 -34.39 19.55
N SER A 81 23.26 -35.61 19.33
CA SER A 81 24.07 -36.79 18.99
C SER A 81 23.70 -37.31 17.61
N LEU A 82 24.68 -37.72 16.82
CA LEU A 82 24.47 -38.38 15.51
C LEU A 82 24.36 -39.92 15.63
N GLU A 83 24.45 -40.45 16.85
CA GLU A 83 24.30 -41.89 17.12
C GLU A 83 22.83 -42.34 16.98
N ASN A 84 22.62 -43.61 16.64
CA ASN A 84 21.29 -44.23 16.47
C ASN A 84 20.36 -43.50 15.50
N ASN A 85 20.90 -42.96 14.41
CA ASN A 85 20.16 -42.11 13.46
C ASN A 85 19.54 -40.85 14.12
N GLY A 86 20.08 -40.44 15.26
CA GLY A 86 19.80 -39.16 15.87
C GLY A 86 20.37 -38.00 15.05
N GLY A 87 20.19 -36.80 15.57
CA GLY A 87 20.83 -35.60 15.08
C GLY A 87 19.98 -34.34 15.24
N PHE A 88 18.98 -34.30 16.14
CA PHE A 88 18.30 -33.04 16.42
C PHE A 88 17.68 -32.88 17.81
N ILE A 89 17.62 -31.62 18.25
CA ILE A 89 16.66 -31.11 19.23
C ILE A 89 15.96 -29.87 18.68
N GLN A 90 14.70 -29.65 19.04
CA GLN A 90 13.93 -28.48 18.59
C GLN A 90 12.93 -27.99 19.63
N VAL A 91 12.61 -26.71 19.51
CA VAL A 91 11.40 -26.11 20.08
C VAL A 91 10.43 -25.77 18.96
N ARG A 92 9.20 -26.24 19.05
CA ARG A 92 8.19 -26.13 17.97
C ARG A 92 6.89 -25.55 18.49
N ARG A 93 6.24 -24.71 17.68
CA ARG A 93 4.90 -24.18 17.95
C ARG A 93 3.97 -24.33 16.75
N LYS A 94 2.69 -24.57 17.03
CA LYS A 94 1.61 -24.44 16.05
C LYS A 94 1.28 -22.97 15.84
N ILE A 95 1.27 -22.53 14.59
CA ILE A 95 0.94 -21.14 14.20
C ILE A 95 -0.50 -21.01 13.67
N ALA A 96 -1.21 -22.13 13.59
CA ALA A 96 -2.63 -22.19 13.24
C ALA A 96 -3.36 -23.19 14.13
N GLU A 97 -4.66 -22.94 14.34
CA GLU A 97 -5.56 -23.85 15.04
C GLU A 97 -5.71 -25.19 14.29
N LYS A 98 -6.17 -26.22 15.00
CA LYS A 98 -6.35 -27.57 14.44
C LYS A 98 -7.30 -27.53 13.23
N GLY A 99 -6.82 -27.99 12.08
CA GLY A 99 -7.59 -28.01 10.82
C GLY A 99 -7.54 -26.70 10.01
N ARG A 100 -6.90 -25.66 10.53
CA ARG A 100 -6.68 -24.39 9.83
C ARG A 100 -5.22 -24.24 9.40
N TYR A 101 -4.97 -23.21 8.60
CA TYR A 101 -3.63 -22.81 8.20
C TYR A 101 -3.44 -21.33 8.44
N PHE A 102 -2.20 -20.94 8.67
CA PHE A 102 -1.80 -19.55 8.75
C PHE A 102 -1.44 -19.05 7.34
N ASP A 103 -2.06 -17.94 6.94
CA ASP A 103 -1.73 -17.26 5.69
C ASP A 103 -0.65 -16.20 5.96
N ALA A 104 0.57 -16.52 5.52
CA ALA A 104 1.73 -15.63 5.59
C ALA A 104 2.07 -14.99 4.24
N SER A 105 1.17 -15.00 3.25
CA SER A 105 1.46 -14.51 1.89
C SER A 105 1.77 -13.02 1.84
N GLY A 106 1.30 -12.25 2.83
CA GLY A 106 1.59 -10.82 2.97
C GLY A 106 2.91 -10.50 3.68
N PHE A 107 3.72 -11.51 4.02
CA PHE A 107 5.01 -11.32 4.69
C PHE A 107 6.15 -11.83 3.81
N ALA A 108 7.33 -11.26 4.02
CA ALA A 108 8.53 -11.61 3.28
C ALA A 108 9.29 -12.78 3.89
N GLY A 109 9.16 -12.98 5.19
CA GLY A 109 9.87 -14.05 5.87
C GLY A 109 9.66 -14.07 7.37
N VAL A 110 10.55 -14.79 8.05
CA VAL A 110 10.60 -14.94 9.50
C VAL A 110 11.73 -14.09 10.06
N ARG A 111 11.44 -13.29 11.08
CA ARG A 111 12.42 -12.55 11.88
C ARG A 111 12.54 -13.20 13.25
N ILE A 112 13.77 -13.31 13.75
CA ILE A 112 14.07 -13.88 15.06
C ILE A 112 15.05 -12.98 15.80
N ARG A 113 14.74 -12.61 17.04
CA ARG A 113 15.69 -12.00 17.96
C ARG A 113 16.29 -13.10 18.85
N VAL A 114 17.60 -13.33 18.70
CA VAL A 114 18.27 -14.53 19.22
C VAL A 114 19.67 -14.23 19.74
N LYS A 115 20.11 -15.02 20.73
CA LYS A 115 21.48 -15.12 21.22
C LYS A 115 21.83 -16.61 21.32
N GLY A 116 23.05 -17.01 21.02
CA GLY A 116 23.44 -18.42 21.10
C GLY A 116 24.93 -18.64 21.32
N ASP A 117 25.35 -19.86 21.05
CA ASP A 117 26.67 -20.42 21.34
C ASP A 117 27.69 -20.25 20.19
N GLY A 118 27.29 -19.68 19.06
CA GLY A 118 28.16 -19.53 17.88
C GLY A 118 27.97 -20.60 16.81
N HIS A 119 27.13 -21.62 17.07
CA HIS A 119 26.78 -22.67 16.12
C HIS A 119 25.67 -22.23 15.15
N ASP A 120 25.49 -23.04 14.11
CA ASP A 120 24.42 -22.88 13.15
C ASP A 120 23.14 -23.56 13.65
N TYR A 121 22.04 -22.84 13.52
CA TYR A 121 20.70 -23.32 13.81
C TYR A 121 19.83 -23.18 12.57
N ALA A 122 18.65 -23.79 12.61
CA ALA A 122 17.69 -23.71 11.52
C ALA A 122 16.30 -23.30 12.01
N VAL A 123 15.57 -22.62 11.13
CA VAL A 123 14.12 -22.50 11.23
C VAL A 123 13.49 -23.56 10.34
N HIS A 124 12.62 -24.37 10.91
CA HIS A 124 11.80 -25.33 10.17
C HIS A 124 10.37 -24.82 10.06
N LEU A 125 9.88 -24.67 8.84
CA LEU A 125 8.47 -24.41 8.55
C LEU A 125 7.78 -25.66 8.03
N ARG A 126 6.56 -25.89 8.50
CA ARG A 126 5.66 -26.91 7.94
C ARG A 126 4.45 -26.23 7.33
N SER A 127 3.99 -26.74 6.19
CA SER A 127 2.85 -26.23 5.45
C SER A 127 1.85 -27.35 5.14
N ARG A 128 0.76 -27.04 4.41
CA ARG A 128 -0.17 -28.06 3.88
C ARG A 128 0.55 -29.23 3.21
N ALA A 129 1.62 -28.96 2.45
CA ALA A 129 2.37 -29.98 1.71
C ALA A 129 3.17 -30.94 2.61
N THR A 130 3.43 -30.59 3.87
CA THR A 130 4.22 -31.44 4.78
C THR A 130 3.34 -32.44 5.53
N TRP A 131 3.04 -33.55 4.88
CA TRP A 131 2.19 -34.61 5.42
C TRP A 131 2.96 -35.57 6.33
N LEU A 132 4.22 -35.87 6.01
CA LEU A 132 5.07 -36.77 6.80
C LEU A 132 5.79 -36.00 7.94
N PRO A 133 6.10 -36.65 9.08
CA PRO A 133 6.76 -36.01 10.21
C PRO A 133 8.14 -35.39 9.89
N TRP A 134 8.89 -36.01 8.98
CA TRP A 134 10.24 -35.58 8.56
C TRP A 134 10.24 -34.57 7.41
N GLN A 135 9.06 -34.15 6.92
CA GLN A 135 8.97 -33.15 5.85
C GLN A 135 8.86 -31.74 6.42
N TYR A 136 9.75 -30.87 5.97
CA TYR A 136 9.81 -29.47 6.38
C TYR A 136 10.50 -28.62 5.31
N TYR A 137 10.41 -27.30 5.50
CA TYR A 137 11.19 -26.32 4.77
C TYR A 137 12.21 -25.71 5.73
N GLU A 138 13.47 -25.59 5.31
CA GLU A 138 14.59 -25.21 6.18
C GLU A 138 15.25 -23.92 5.71
N ALA A 139 15.47 -22.99 6.62
CA ALA A 139 16.40 -21.87 6.44
C ALA A 139 17.37 -21.83 7.62
N LYS A 140 18.67 -21.82 7.32
CA LYS A 140 19.74 -21.82 8.33
C LYS A 140 20.15 -20.40 8.72
N PHE A 141 20.61 -20.26 9.96
CA PHE A 141 21.20 -19.01 10.46
C PHE A 141 22.27 -19.31 11.51
N LYS A 142 23.25 -18.42 11.60
CA LYS A 142 24.34 -18.52 12.56
C LYS A 142 24.04 -17.75 13.82
N THR A 143 24.31 -18.33 14.98
CA THR A 143 24.18 -17.64 16.27
C THR A 143 25.47 -16.94 16.70
N THR A 144 25.39 -16.02 17.67
CA THR A 144 26.54 -15.40 18.32
C THR A 144 26.28 -15.26 19.82
N GLY A 145 27.32 -15.07 20.61
CA GLY A 145 27.21 -14.80 22.06
C GLY A 145 26.54 -13.47 22.42
N GLN A 146 26.11 -12.67 21.43
CA GLN A 146 25.38 -11.41 21.62
C GLN A 146 23.97 -11.52 21.04
N TRP A 147 23.05 -10.71 21.57
CA TRP A 147 21.72 -10.58 20.99
C TRP A 147 21.80 -10.00 19.58
N GLN A 148 21.19 -10.68 18.63
CA GLN A 148 21.10 -10.26 17.23
C GLN A 148 19.69 -10.49 16.69
N THR A 149 19.37 -9.79 15.61
CA THR A 149 18.15 -9.99 14.83
C THR A 149 18.50 -10.67 13.52
N VAL A 150 17.87 -11.80 13.24
CA VAL A 150 18.05 -12.58 12.02
C VAL A 150 16.77 -12.52 11.20
N GLU A 151 16.88 -12.17 9.92
CA GLU A 151 15.77 -12.17 8.96
C GLU A 151 15.98 -13.24 7.88
N LEU A 152 15.01 -14.14 7.77
CA LEU A 152 15.01 -15.28 6.85
C LEU A 152 13.84 -15.13 5.88
N ALA A 153 14.14 -14.63 4.68
CA ALA A 153 13.17 -14.52 3.59
C ALA A 153 12.59 -15.91 3.24
N PHE A 154 11.30 -15.99 2.92
CA PHE A 154 10.63 -17.24 2.56
C PHE A 154 11.25 -17.93 1.34
N GLU A 155 11.87 -17.17 0.45
CA GLU A 155 12.60 -17.70 -0.71
C GLU A 155 13.84 -18.52 -0.33
N LYS A 156 14.43 -18.28 0.85
CA LYS A 156 15.60 -19.03 1.36
C LYS A 156 15.22 -20.35 2.03
N PHE A 157 13.93 -20.66 2.16
CA PHE A 157 13.47 -21.89 2.78
C PHE A 157 13.46 -23.04 1.79
N GLU A 158 14.44 -23.92 1.92
CA GLU A 158 14.63 -25.06 1.02
C GLU A 158 13.78 -26.27 1.46
N PRO A 159 13.10 -26.96 0.53
CA PRO A 159 12.32 -28.15 0.85
C PRO A 159 13.20 -29.33 1.25
N TYR A 160 12.82 -30.05 2.31
CA TYR A 160 13.44 -31.31 2.72
C TYR A 160 12.47 -32.48 2.54
N PHE A 161 12.87 -33.48 1.75
CA PHE A 161 12.01 -34.60 1.28
C PHE A 161 10.67 -34.16 0.65
N LEU A 162 10.68 -33.02 -0.05
CA LEU A 162 9.54 -32.44 -0.75
C LEU A 162 10.00 -31.93 -2.13
N LYS A 163 9.08 -31.94 -3.11
CA LYS A 163 9.32 -31.37 -4.45
C LYS A 163 8.77 -29.95 -4.61
N SER A 164 7.79 -29.56 -3.81
CA SER A 164 7.11 -28.28 -3.90
C SER A 164 7.83 -27.21 -3.08
N ARG A 165 7.93 -25.98 -3.60
CA ARG A 165 8.35 -24.79 -2.83
C ARG A 165 7.39 -24.48 -1.68
N LEU A 166 7.86 -23.67 -0.73
CA LEU A 166 7.08 -23.26 0.43
C LEU A 166 5.83 -22.48 0.00
N ASN A 167 4.66 -23.00 0.36
CA ASN A 167 3.39 -22.29 0.22
C ASN A 167 3.12 -21.50 1.51
N THR A 168 3.35 -20.19 1.45
CA THR A 168 3.20 -19.25 2.58
C THR A 168 1.74 -19.04 2.98
N ALA A 169 0.77 -19.28 2.09
CA ALA A 169 -0.66 -19.17 2.41
C ALA A 169 -1.18 -20.29 3.34
N LYS A 170 -0.39 -21.36 3.52
CA LYS A 170 -0.86 -22.58 4.20
C LYS A 170 0.14 -23.11 5.23
N LEU A 171 0.69 -22.26 6.10
CA LEU A 171 1.63 -22.67 7.14
C LEU A 171 0.92 -23.34 8.34
N LYS A 172 1.60 -24.30 8.98
CA LYS A 172 1.09 -25.13 10.10
C LYS A 172 1.88 -24.90 11.39
N THR A 173 3.20 -25.03 11.31
CA THR A 173 4.10 -24.95 12.46
C THR A 173 5.38 -24.22 12.10
N ILE A 174 6.01 -23.64 13.11
CA ILE A 174 7.36 -23.11 13.08
C ILE A 174 8.18 -23.80 14.18
N ALA A 175 9.45 -24.07 13.91
CA ALA A 175 10.37 -24.61 14.90
C ALA A 175 11.76 -23.97 14.77
N ILE A 176 12.46 -23.85 15.90
CA ILE A 176 13.89 -23.55 15.94
C ILE A 176 14.61 -24.85 16.29
N VAL A 177 15.60 -25.21 15.49
CA VAL A 177 16.17 -26.56 15.46
C VAL A 177 17.69 -26.48 15.50
N ALA A 178 18.29 -27.27 16.41
CA ALA A 178 19.69 -27.65 16.34
C ALA A 178 19.77 -29.01 15.63
N ILE A 179 20.44 -29.08 14.48
CA ILE A 179 20.41 -30.27 13.60
C ILE A 179 21.68 -30.40 12.75
N LYS A 180 21.99 -31.64 12.32
CA LYS A 180 23.03 -32.02 11.34
C LYS A 180 24.48 -32.04 11.84
N GLU A 181 24.75 -31.57 13.04
CA GLU A 181 26.06 -31.69 13.70
C GLU A 181 25.91 -32.09 15.16
N ALA A 182 26.95 -32.73 15.72
CA ALA A 182 26.99 -33.08 17.13
C ALA A 182 27.59 -31.92 17.93
N PHE A 183 26.82 -31.36 18.85
CA PHE A 183 27.23 -30.27 19.73
C PHE A 183 26.33 -30.20 20.96
N GLU A 184 26.60 -29.25 21.86
CA GLU A 184 25.76 -28.96 23.03
C GLU A 184 25.05 -27.62 22.82
N PRO A 185 23.84 -27.62 22.24
CA PRO A 185 23.17 -26.38 21.89
C PRO A 185 22.87 -25.54 23.13
N GLU A 186 23.16 -24.24 23.05
CA GLU A 186 22.68 -23.22 23.97
C GLU A 186 22.21 -22.00 23.18
N ILE A 187 20.88 -21.82 23.09
CA ILE A 187 20.25 -20.74 22.35
C ILE A 187 19.11 -20.12 23.15
N GLU A 188 19.04 -18.79 23.13
CA GLU A 188 17.99 -17.99 23.73
C GLU A 188 17.26 -17.19 22.67
N ILE A 189 15.94 -17.30 22.66
CA ILE A 189 15.06 -16.69 21.67
C ILE A 189 14.15 -15.71 22.41
N LYS A 190 14.21 -14.44 22.00
CA LYS A 190 13.43 -13.38 22.64
C LYS A 190 12.16 -13.03 21.86
N GLU A 191 12.21 -13.13 20.55
CA GLU A 191 11.05 -12.84 19.71
C GLU A 191 11.14 -13.63 18.42
N ILE A 192 9.99 -14.11 17.95
CA ILE A 192 9.81 -14.61 16.60
C ILE A 192 8.62 -13.88 15.97
N SER A 193 8.81 -13.33 14.78
CA SER A 193 7.77 -12.61 14.04
C SER A 193 7.81 -12.95 12.54
N PHE A 194 6.70 -12.77 11.84
CA PHE A 194 6.71 -12.62 10.39
C PHE A 194 6.99 -11.16 10.07
N TYR A 195 7.97 -10.90 9.20
CA TYR A 195 8.30 -9.54 8.79
C TYR A 195 7.83 -9.26 7.37
N VAL A 196 7.45 -8.02 7.12
CA VAL A 196 7.14 -7.54 5.77
C VAL A 196 8.40 -7.09 5.06
N ASP A 197 8.54 -7.35 3.76
CA ASP A 197 9.66 -6.81 2.98
C ASP A 197 9.43 -5.32 2.85
N ARG A 198 10.13 -4.53 3.65
CA ARG A 198 10.08 -3.09 3.52
C ARG A 198 11.08 -2.72 2.45
N MET A 199 10.69 -2.86 1.18
CA MET A 199 11.44 -2.25 0.09
C MET A 199 11.41 -0.74 0.27
N TYR A 200 12.43 -0.21 0.93
CA TYR A 200 12.64 1.21 1.05
C TYR A 200 13.23 1.76 -0.24
N ASN A 201 12.86 2.99 -0.57
CA ASN A 201 13.43 3.71 -1.68
C ASN A 201 14.95 3.83 -1.50
N LYS A 202 15.69 3.66 -2.60
CA LYS A 202 17.13 3.96 -2.61
C LYS A 202 17.33 5.44 -2.32
N LEU A 203 18.18 5.71 -1.34
CA LEU A 203 18.54 7.06 -0.93
C LEU A 203 19.82 7.49 -1.63
N THR A 204 19.92 8.76 -2.00
CA THR A 204 21.18 9.39 -2.36
C THR A 204 22.06 9.54 -1.11
N PRO A 205 23.39 9.75 -1.26
CA PRO A 205 24.28 9.93 -0.10
C PRO A 205 23.84 11.08 0.84
N GLU A 206 23.29 12.16 0.28
CA GLU A 206 22.81 13.29 1.08
C GLU A 206 21.50 12.98 1.80
N GLU A 207 20.57 12.30 1.12
CA GLU A 207 19.34 11.79 1.75
C GLU A 207 19.67 10.79 2.87
N GLU A 208 20.66 9.92 2.69
CA GLU A 208 21.10 8.98 3.71
C GLU A 208 21.72 9.70 4.92
N ARG A 209 22.58 10.71 4.68
CA ARG A 209 23.16 11.56 5.74
C ARG A 209 22.06 12.19 6.63
N ILE A 210 20.94 12.59 6.03
CA ILE A 210 19.84 13.22 6.75
C ILE A 210 18.91 12.19 7.38
N ILE A 211 18.35 11.28 6.58
CA ILE A 211 17.29 10.35 7.00
C ILE A 211 17.83 9.27 7.94
N ILE A 212 19.05 8.76 7.71
CA ILE A 212 19.66 7.71 8.52
C ILE A 212 20.68 8.30 9.49
N GLY A 213 21.54 9.20 8.98
CA GLY A 213 22.58 9.86 9.77
C GLY A 213 22.09 10.98 10.68
N LYS A 214 20.77 11.30 10.67
CA LYS A 214 20.15 12.36 11.48
C LYS A 214 20.75 13.74 11.26
N GLY A 215 21.26 13.98 10.05
CA GLY A 215 21.71 15.28 9.62
C GLY A 215 20.55 16.26 9.38
N THR A 216 20.91 17.52 9.16
CA THR A 216 19.98 18.57 8.76
C THR A 216 20.46 19.21 7.45
N GLU A 217 19.54 19.57 6.57
CA GLU A 217 19.82 20.38 5.38
C GLU A 217 20.32 21.76 5.75
N ARG A 218 20.90 22.49 4.79
CA ARG A 218 21.15 23.93 4.98
C ARG A 218 19.80 24.67 4.98
N PRO A 219 19.65 25.73 5.79
CA PRO A 219 18.46 26.55 5.72
C PRO A 219 18.34 27.19 4.33
N PHE A 220 17.10 27.38 3.88
CA PHE A 220 16.69 28.00 2.61
C PHE A 220 17.10 27.23 1.34
N SER A 221 17.66 26.02 1.44
CA SER A 221 18.09 25.24 0.27
C SER A 221 17.14 24.12 -0.16
N GLY A 222 16.21 23.71 0.71
CA GLY A 222 15.37 22.54 0.48
C GLY A 222 14.26 22.77 -0.56
N LYS A 223 14.02 21.77 -1.42
CA LYS A 223 13.00 21.82 -2.50
C LYS A 223 11.59 22.16 -2.01
N PHE A 224 11.25 21.84 -0.77
CA PHE A 224 9.91 22.06 -0.21
C PHE A 224 9.81 23.27 0.72
N TYR A 225 10.86 24.08 0.85
CA TYR A 225 10.83 25.27 1.71
C TYR A 225 9.68 26.23 1.32
N MET A 226 9.62 26.64 0.04
CA MET A 226 8.60 27.55 -0.51
C MET A 226 7.57 26.85 -1.41
N HIS A 227 7.36 25.56 -1.22
CA HIS A 227 6.42 24.77 -2.01
C HIS A 227 5.04 24.73 -1.33
N PHE A 228 3.99 25.24 -1.96
CA PHE A 228 2.63 25.31 -1.37
C PHE A 228 1.55 24.73 -2.27
N GLU A 229 1.92 23.79 -3.17
CA GLU A 229 0.95 23.05 -3.98
C GLU A 229 0.06 22.16 -3.11
N ASP A 230 -1.18 21.93 -3.57
CA ASP A 230 -2.15 21.07 -2.88
C ASP A 230 -1.78 19.60 -3.06
N GLY A 231 -1.66 18.88 -1.95
CA GLY A 231 -1.22 17.48 -1.93
C GLY A 231 -0.83 16.97 -0.55
N CYS A 232 -0.05 15.89 -0.55
CA CYS A 232 0.44 15.22 0.64
C CYS A 232 1.97 15.12 0.59
N TYR A 233 2.63 15.48 1.67
CA TYR A 233 4.04 15.20 1.87
C TYR A 233 4.20 13.79 2.43
N VAL A 234 5.03 12.99 1.77
CA VAL A 234 5.25 11.58 2.09
C VAL A 234 6.70 11.33 2.47
N CYS A 235 6.99 10.28 3.23
CA CYS A 235 8.35 9.96 3.65
C CYS A 235 9.19 9.50 2.45
N ARG A 236 10.32 10.18 2.21
CA ARG A 236 11.23 9.87 1.09
C ARG A 236 11.68 8.41 1.08
N ARG A 237 11.90 7.81 2.26
CA ARG A 237 12.41 6.43 2.40
C ARG A 237 11.36 5.34 2.17
N CYS A 238 10.09 5.58 2.53
CA CYS A 238 9.09 4.50 2.57
C CYS A 238 7.72 4.87 2.03
N GLY A 239 7.53 6.07 1.46
CA GLY A 239 6.25 6.53 0.90
C GLY A 239 5.12 6.75 1.90
N ALA A 240 5.38 6.65 3.21
CA ALA A 240 4.32 6.84 4.21
C ALA A 240 3.86 8.30 4.24
N LYS A 241 2.55 8.56 4.20
CA LYS A 241 1.99 9.90 4.31
C LYS A 241 2.36 10.54 5.65
N LEU A 242 2.84 11.79 5.64
CA LEU A 242 3.34 12.49 6.82
C LEU A 242 2.54 13.76 7.14
N PHE A 243 2.35 14.62 6.14
CA PHE A 243 1.75 15.95 6.32
C PHE A 243 0.81 16.26 5.16
N GLU A 244 -0.33 16.85 5.45
CA GLU A 244 -1.20 17.43 4.43
C GLU A 244 -0.72 18.84 4.09
N SER A 245 -0.78 19.22 2.81
CA SER A 245 -0.47 20.58 2.33
C SER A 245 -1.19 21.68 3.11
N GLY A 246 -2.45 21.46 3.52
CA GLY A 246 -3.22 22.42 4.34
C GLY A 246 -2.66 22.69 5.74
N SER A 247 -1.78 21.84 6.26
CA SER A 247 -1.05 22.08 7.51
C SER A 247 0.25 22.87 7.31
N LYS A 248 0.68 23.05 6.05
CA LYS A 248 1.91 23.76 5.73
C LYS A 248 1.72 25.27 5.88
N PHE A 249 2.69 25.94 6.47
CA PHE A 249 2.69 27.39 6.57
C PHE A 249 4.09 27.97 6.34
N LYS A 250 4.14 29.27 6.01
CA LYS A 250 5.40 29.99 5.80
C LYS A 250 6.02 30.34 7.15
N SER A 251 7.23 29.84 7.39
CA SER A 251 8.07 30.20 8.55
C SER A 251 9.42 30.73 8.08
N GLU A 252 10.00 31.69 8.79
CA GLU A 252 11.33 32.23 8.46
C GLU A 252 12.49 31.33 8.91
N CYS A 253 12.22 30.12 9.41
CA CYS A 253 13.27 29.22 9.89
C CYS A 253 14.16 28.66 8.76
N GLY A 254 13.73 28.71 7.50
CA GLY A 254 14.49 28.20 6.35
C GLY A 254 14.25 26.74 5.98
N TRP A 255 13.31 26.05 6.64
CA TRP A 255 12.88 24.70 6.30
C TRP A 255 11.35 24.65 6.11
N PRO A 256 10.79 23.65 5.41
CA PRO A 256 9.35 23.46 5.38
C PRO A 256 8.80 23.28 6.80
N SER A 257 7.76 24.07 7.09
CA SER A 257 7.07 24.05 8.37
C SER A 257 5.61 23.65 8.24
N PHE A 258 5.17 22.78 9.14
CA PHE A 258 3.79 22.33 9.27
C PHE A 258 3.29 22.53 10.68
N ASP A 259 2.01 22.82 10.87
CA ASP A 259 1.42 23.03 12.20
C ASP A 259 0.68 21.80 12.73
N ASP A 260 0.51 20.80 11.89
CA ASP A 260 -0.09 19.51 12.22
C ASP A 260 0.56 18.39 11.41
N SER A 261 0.36 17.14 11.82
CA SER A 261 0.80 15.95 11.10
C SER A 261 -0.38 15.00 10.92
N ILE A 262 -0.34 14.16 9.89
CA ILE A 262 -1.32 13.07 9.77
C ILE A 262 -1.27 12.20 11.04
N PRO A 263 -2.42 11.83 11.65
CA PRO A 263 -2.44 11.07 12.88
C PRO A 263 -1.55 9.81 12.81
N GLU A 264 -0.73 9.61 13.84
CA GLU A 264 0.21 8.48 13.97
C GLU A 264 1.34 8.40 12.94
N ALA A 265 1.41 9.31 11.96
CA ALA A 265 2.44 9.29 10.91
C ALA A 265 3.85 9.66 11.43
N VAL A 266 3.91 10.48 12.49
CA VAL A 266 5.15 11.02 13.05
C VAL A 266 5.35 10.57 14.49
N LYS A 267 6.49 9.96 14.77
CA LYS A 267 6.93 9.61 16.13
C LYS A 267 7.82 10.69 16.69
N ARG A 268 7.53 11.12 17.92
CA ARG A 268 8.33 12.11 18.66
C ARG A 268 9.31 11.41 19.58
N LYS A 269 10.58 11.81 19.57
CA LYS A 269 11.64 11.31 20.46
C LYS A 269 12.43 12.48 21.03
N ARG A 270 12.65 12.51 22.34
CA ARG A 270 13.53 13.53 22.94
C ARG A 270 14.98 13.27 22.54
N ASP A 271 15.67 14.32 22.13
CA ASP A 271 17.10 14.28 21.87
C ASP A 271 17.90 14.02 23.16
N ALA A 272 19.15 13.60 23.01
CA ALA A 272 20.06 13.37 24.13
C ALA A 272 20.32 14.65 24.97
N ASP A 273 20.13 15.83 24.36
CA ASP A 273 20.19 17.13 25.05
C ASP A 273 19.00 17.39 25.98
N GLY A 274 17.91 16.61 25.85
CA GLY A 274 16.69 16.73 26.65
C GLY A 274 15.83 17.96 26.33
N VAL A 275 16.27 18.82 25.42
CA VAL A 275 15.61 20.09 25.09
C VAL A 275 14.80 19.96 23.80
N ARG A 276 15.39 19.38 22.75
CA ARG A 276 14.73 19.27 21.46
C ARG A 276 13.98 17.95 21.33
N THR A 277 12.90 17.97 20.56
CA THR A 277 12.12 16.77 20.23
C THR A 277 12.27 16.47 18.75
N GLU A 278 13.04 15.43 18.45
CA GLU A 278 13.19 14.85 17.13
C GLU A 278 11.85 14.27 16.67
N ILE A 279 11.57 14.44 15.38
CA ILE A 279 10.46 13.78 14.68
C ILE A 279 11.01 12.73 13.71
N LEU A 280 10.43 11.55 13.78
CA LEU A 280 10.77 10.38 12.98
C LEU A 280 9.53 9.93 12.20
N CYS A 281 9.73 9.40 10.99
CA CYS A 281 8.66 8.66 10.31
C CYS A 281 8.27 7.46 11.18
N ALA A 282 7.00 7.37 11.56
CA ALA A 282 6.53 6.27 12.41
C ALA A 282 6.66 4.90 11.72
N ASN A 283 6.62 4.88 10.38
CA ASN A 283 6.74 3.66 9.60
C ASN A 283 8.19 3.15 9.53
N CYS A 284 9.13 3.94 8.99
CA CYS A 284 10.50 3.48 8.71
C CYS A 284 11.55 3.92 9.74
N GLY A 285 11.16 4.77 10.70
CA GLY A 285 12.07 5.36 11.69
C GLY A 285 13.05 6.39 11.12
N GLY A 286 12.90 6.79 9.86
CA GLY A 286 13.75 7.79 9.21
C GLY A 286 13.60 9.16 9.87
N HIS A 287 14.73 9.87 10.04
CA HIS A 287 14.76 11.21 10.59
C HIS A 287 14.07 12.21 9.66
N LEU A 288 13.13 12.98 10.22
CA LEU A 288 12.40 14.01 9.50
C LEU A 288 12.92 15.41 9.87
N GLY A 289 13.17 15.67 11.15
CA GLY A 289 13.56 16.99 11.65
C GLY A 289 13.20 17.14 13.13
N HIS A 290 12.65 18.30 13.52
CA HIS A 290 12.26 18.58 14.90
C HIS A 290 10.87 19.22 15.01
N VAL A 291 10.25 19.07 16.17
CA VAL A 291 9.00 19.77 16.51
C VAL A 291 9.24 20.78 17.64
N PHE A 292 8.68 21.97 17.45
CA PHE A 292 8.70 23.09 18.39
C PHE A 292 7.27 23.44 18.80
N ASN A 293 7.06 23.80 20.06
CA ASN A 293 5.74 24.22 20.56
C ASN A 293 5.90 25.55 21.30
N GLY A 294 4.87 26.39 21.31
CA GLY A 294 4.88 27.62 22.10
C GLY A 294 5.43 28.86 21.39
N GLU A 295 5.68 28.80 20.07
CA GLU A 295 6.25 29.90 19.29
C GLU A 295 5.23 30.95 18.83
N GLY A 296 3.93 30.65 18.90
CA GLY A 296 2.83 31.56 18.53
C GLY A 296 2.66 31.78 17.03
N LEU A 297 3.20 30.89 16.19
CA LEU A 297 3.20 31.05 14.72
C LEU A 297 1.87 30.65 14.06
N THR A 298 1.12 29.75 14.69
CA THR A 298 -0.22 29.29 14.26
C THR A 298 -1.12 29.10 15.48
N GLU A 299 -2.43 28.93 15.26
CA GLU A 299 -3.40 28.66 16.34
C GLU A 299 -3.07 27.36 17.12
N LYS A 300 -2.58 26.33 16.41
CA LYS A 300 -2.14 25.06 17.01
C LYS A 300 -0.83 25.18 17.78
N ASN A 301 -0.13 26.31 17.63
CA ASN A 301 1.08 26.66 18.36
C ASN A 301 2.15 25.55 18.36
N THR A 302 2.20 24.81 17.25
CA THR A 302 3.10 23.68 16.99
C THR A 302 3.75 23.95 15.65
N ARG A 303 5.04 23.69 15.54
CA ARG A 303 5.79 23.78 14.29
C ARG A 303 6.66 22.55 14.12
N TYR A 304 6.27 21.70 13.18
CA TYR A 304 7.12 20.66 12.62
C TYR A 304 8.07 21.29 11.62
N CYS A 305 9.35 21.39 11.97
CA CYS A 305 10.42 21.89 11.12
C CYS A 305 11.11 20.69 10.46
N VAL A 306 10.88 20.50 9.16
CA VAL A 306 11.19 19.22 8.48
C VAL A 306 12.27 19.42 7.43
N ASN A 307 13.11 18.41 7.22
CA ASN A 307 14.00 18.36 6.07
C ASN A 307 13.19 18.04 4.80
N SER A 308 13.33 18.86 3.76
CA SER A 308 12.80 18.58 2.42
C SER A 308 13.31 17.26 1.85
N LEU A 309 14.58 16.90 2.09
CA LEU A 309 15.17 15.64 1.63
C LEU A 309 14.66 14.41 2.38
N SER A 310 14.01 14.58 3.54
CA SER A 310 13.33 13.49 4.25
C SER A 310 11.94 13.19 3.70
N MET A 311 11.46 13.98 2.74
CA MET A 311 10.12 13.89 2.17
C MET A 311 10.13 13.85 0.64
N ASP A 312 9.05 13.34 0.09
CA ASP A 312 8.57 13.59 -1.27
C ASP A 312 7.18 14.21 -1.21
N PHE A 313 6.61 14.57 -2.35
CA PHE A 313 5.31 15.21 -2.45
C PHE A 313 4.45 14.47 -3.48
N GLU A 314 3.22 14.16 -3.07
CA GLU A 314 2.18 13.59 -3.91
C GLU A 314 1.10 14.67 -4.12
N PRO A 315 0.97 15.25 -5.33
CA PRO A 315 -0.04 16.26 -5.60
C PRO A 315 -1.46 15.67 -5.48
N VAL A 316 -2.45 16.50 -5.19
CA VAL A 316 -3.86 16.09 -5.35
C VAL A 316 -4.10 15.84 -6.84
N THR A 317 -4.52 14.63 -7.19
CA THR A 317 -4.95 14.31 -8.55
C THR A 317 -6.47 14.27 -8.64
N GLY A 318 -7.01 14.83 -9.71
CA GLY A 318 -8.39 14.61 -10.10
C GLY A 318 -8.52 13.28 -10.83
N ARG A 319 -9.68 12.62 -10.71
CA ARG A 319 -10.01 11.39 -11.45
C ARG A 319 -11.25 11.61 -12.30
N ALA A 320 -11.24 11.11 -13.53
CA ALA A 320 -12.41 11.12 -14.42
C ALA A 320 -12.50 9.78 -15.15
N ILE A 321 -13.72 9.26 -15.34
CA ILE A 321 -13.95 7.99 -16.04
C ILE A 321 -14.94 8.20 -17.17
N PHE A 322 -14.53 7.81 -18.39
CA PHE A 322 -15.30 8.03 -19.61
C PHE A 322 -15.35 6.76 -20.47
N ALA A 323 -16.51 6.42 -21.02
CA ALA A 323 -16.69 5.38 -22.04
C ALA A 323 -17.18 6.02 -23.35
N ALA A 324 -16.44 5.80 -24.44
CA ALA A 324 -16.68 6.49 -25.71
C ALA A 324 -16.42 5.57 -26.91
N GLY A 325 -16.79 4.29 -26.81
CA GLY A 325 -16.44 3.27 -27.80
C GLY A 325 -15.08 2.61 -27.51
N CYS A 326 -14.39 2.14 -28.55
CA CYS A 326 -13.09 1.48 -28.40
C CYS A 326 -12.12 2.33 -27.57
N PHE A 327 -11.75 1.83 -26.39
CA PHE A 327 -10.97 2.59 -25.41
C PHE A 327 -9.56 2.99 -25.88
N TRP A 328 -9.00 2.34 -26.92
CA TRP A 328 -7.69 2.65 -27.49
C TRP A 328 -7.70 4.03 -28.14
N GLY A 329 -8.78 4.37 -28.85
CA GLY A 329 -8.93 5.68 -29.46
C GLY A 329 -9.11 6.76 -28.41
N VAL A 330 -9.89 6.46 -27.35
CA VAL A 330 -10.10 7.37 -26.21
C VAL A 330 -8.77 7.67 -25.52
N GLU A 331 -8.02 6.64 -25.13
CA GLU A 331 -6.70 6.77 -24.51
C GLU A 331 -5.75 7.63 -25.36
N HIS A 332 -5.68 7.37 -26.66
CA HIS A 332 -4.81 8.08 -27.59
C HIS A 332 -5.03 9.61 -27.62
N TYR A 333 -6.27 10.06 -27.49
CA TYR A 333 -6.56 11.50 -27.45
C TYR A 333 -6.34 12.10 -26.06
N PHE A 334 -6.71 11.39 -24.99
CA PHE A 334 -6.53 11.87 -23.62
C PHE A 334 -5.06 11.98 -23.21
N LYS A 335 -4.20 11.07 -23.65
CA LYS A 335 -2.75 11.15 -23.41
C LYS A 335 -2.07 12.42 -23.95
N LYS A 336 -2.67 13.05 -24.96
CA LYS A 336 -2.16 14.29 -25.57
C LYS A 336 -2.73 15.54 -24.91
N GLN A 337 -3.68 15.38 -24.00
CA GLN A 337 -4.33 16.50 -23.33
C GLN A 337 -3.41 17.03 -22.22
N ASP A 338 -3.13 18.33 -22.26
CA ASP A 338 -2.33 18.97 -21.23
C ASP A 338 -3.01 18.85 -19.86
N GLY A 339 -2.20 18.62 -18.82
CA GLY A 339 -2.64 18.33 -17.46
C GLY A 339 -3.07 16.88 -17.18
N VAL A 340 -3.13 15.99 -18.16
CA VAL A 340 -3.31 14.55 -17.89
C VAL A 340 -2.00 13.95 -17.38
N ILE A 341 -2.07 13.24 -16.24
CA ILE A 341 -0.94 12.59 -15.56
C ILE A 341 -0.81 11.14 -16.02
N SER A 342 -1.92 10.41 -15.98
CA SER A 342 -1.96 8.99 -16.34
C SER A 342 -3.31 8.63 -16.96
N THR A 343 -3.31 7.54 -17.73
CA THR A 343 -4.49 6.96 -18.33
C THR A 343 -4.45 5.44 -18.18
N THR A 344 -5.59 4.84 -17.84
CA THR A 344 -5.72 3.38 -17.73
C THR A 344 -7.00 2.96 -18.45
N VAL A 345 -6.89 2.05 -19.41
CA VAL A 345 -8.07 1.46 -20.08
C VAL A 345 -8.61 0.29 -19.26
N GLY A 346 -9.92 0.09 -19.28
CA GLY A 346 -10.57 -0.90 -18.44
C GLY A 346 -12.06 -1.08 -18.69
N TYR A 347 -12.72 -1.75 -17.74
CA TYR A 347 -14.11 -2.17 -17.79
C TYR A 347 -14.86 -1.65 -16.56
N ILE A 348 -16.04 -1.06 -16.75
CA ILE A 348 -16.86 -0.52 -15.65
C ILE A 348 -18.36 -0.51 -16.01
N GLY A 349 -19.22 -0.47 -14.99
CA GLY A 349 -20.67 -0.30 -15.15
C GLY A 349 -21.45 -1.60 -15.36
N GLY A 350 -20.75 -2.74 -15.38
CA GLY A 350 -21.33 -4.07 -15.43
C GLY A 350 -21.42 -4.76 -14.07
N ASN A 351 -21.82 -6.03 -14.08
CA ASN A 351 -22.12 -6.82 -12.88
C ASN A 351 -21.14 -7.98 -12.62
N VAL A 352 -20.18 -8.20 -13.51
CA VAL A 352 -19.20 -9.29 -13.40
C VAL A 352 -17.94 -8.77 -12.73
N GLU A 353 -17.53 -9.39 -11.62
CA GLU A 353 -16.27 -9.07 -10.94
C GLU A 353 -15.06 -9.55 -11.75
N ASN A 354 -14.01 -8.73 -11.83
CA ASN A 354 -12.75 -9.03 -12.55
C ASN A 354 -12.98 -9.57 -13.99
N PRO A 355 -13.73 -8.85 -14.84
CA PRO A 355 -14.04 -9.31 -16.18
C PRO A 355 -12.78 -9.34 -17.06
N THR A 356 -12.70 -10.33 -17.94
CA THR A 356 -11.69 -10.39 -19.01
C THR A 356 -12.21 -9.74 -20.29
N TYR A 357 -11.33 -9.30 -21.18
CA TYR A 357 -11.72 -8.76 -22.49
C TYR A 357 -12.69 -9.68 -23.25
N LYS A 358 -12.41 -10.99 -23.21
CA LYS A 358 -13.24 -12.01 -23.86
C LYS A 358 -14.65 -12.04 -23.28
N GLN A 359 -14.81 -11.93 -21.96
CA GLN A 359 -16.12 -11.90 -21.35
C GLN A 359 -16.87 -10.61 -21.74
N VAL A 360 -16.20 -9.46 -21.72
CA VAL A 360 -16.81 -8.19 -22.12
C VAL A 360 -17.25 -8.20 -23.59
N CYS A 361 -16.51 -8.88 -24.47
CA CYS A 361 -16.84 -8.95 -25.89
C CYS A 361 -17.95 -9.94 -26.26
N TYR A 362 -18.06 -11.05 -25.53
CA TYR A 362 -18.85 -12.21 -25.97
C TYR A 362 -19.89 -12.71 -24.95
N GLU A 363 -19.88 -12.16 -23.74
CA GLU A 363 -20.81 -12.51 -22.67
C GLU A 363 -21.60 -11.27 -22.21
N ASP A 364 -22.72 -11.50 -21.54
CA ASP A 364 -23.58 -10.43 -21.00
C ASP A 364 -23.05 -9.94 -19.65
N THR A 365 -21.99 -9.13 -19.70
CA THR A 365 -21.34 -8.59 -18.48
C THR A 365 -21.91 -7.25 -18.03
N GLY A 366 -22.52 -6.49 -18.95
CA GLY A 366 -22.96 -5.10 -18.78
C GLY A 366 -21.84 -4.04 -18.75
N HIS A 367 -20.56 -4.45 -18.80
CA HIS A 367 -19.43 -3.53 -18.73
C HIS A 367 -19.27 -2.70 -20.01
N ALA A 368 -18.92 -1.43 -19.85
CA ALA A 368 -18.39 -0.58 -20.92
C ALA A 368 -16.86 -0.63 -20.95
N GLU A 369 -16.29 -0.58 -22.15
CA GLU A 369 -14.90 -0.16 -22.34
C GLU A 369 -14.78 1.32 -21.96
N ALA A 370 -13.91 1.60 -20.99
CA ALA A 370 -13.76 2.92 -20.41
C ALA A 370 -12.29 3.29 -20.21
N LEU A 371 -12.06 4.58 -20.06
CA LEU A 371 -10.79 5.18 -19.71
C LEU A 371 -10.90 5.82 -18.33
N LEU A 372 -10.04 5.39 -17.40
CA LEU A 372 -9.73 6.13 -16.18
C LEU A 372 -8.62 7.13 -16.48
N VAL A 373 -8.85 8.40 -16.16
CA VAL A 373 -7.90 9.49 -16.35
C VAL A 373 -7.56 10.07 -14.98
N GLU A 374 -6.28 10.11 -14.65
CA GLU A 374 -5.76 10.91 -13.55
C GLU A 374 -5.17 12.21 -14.11
N TYR A 375 -5.55 13.33 -13.51
CA TYR A 375 -5.16 14.64 -14.01
C TYR A 375 -4.73 15.58 -12.89
N ASP A 376 -3.89 16.55 -13.26
CA ASP A 376 -3.41 17.63 -12.42
C ASP A 376 -4.47 18.76 -12.43
N PRO A 377 -5.21 18.96 -11.33
CA PRO A 377 -6.29 19.95 -11.27
C PRO A 377 -5.81 21.39 -11.46
N ASP A 378 -4.51 21.67 -11.27
CA ASP A 378 -3.93 22.99 -11.50
C ASP A 378 -3.65 23.26 -12.99
N LYS A 379 -3.56 22.21 -13.81
CA LYS A 379 -3.32 22.32 -15.26
C LYS A 379 -4.58 22.10 -16.11
N THR A 380 -5.46 21.20 -15.68
CA THR A 380 -6.71 20.89 -16.38
C THR A 380 -7.81 20.53 -15.39
N GLY A 381 -9.06 20.84 -15.76
CA GLY A 381 -10.22 20.54 -14.93
C GLY A 381 -11.12 19.48 -15.54
N TYR A 382 -11.99 18.88 -14.72
CA TYR A 382 -12.99 17.92 -15.18
C TYR A 382 -13.84 18.44 -16.36
N GLU A 383 -14.24 19.71 -16.36
CA GLU A 383 -15.02 20.28 -17.48
C GLU A 383 -14.24 20.22 -18.80
N GLN A 384 -12.93 20.49 -18.79
CA GLN A 384 -12.10 20.45 -20.00
C GLN A 384 -11.94 19.02 -20.52
N LEU A 385 -11.76 18.06 -19.62
CA LEU A 385 -11.72 16.64 -19.95
C LEU A 385 -13.06 16.13 -20.49
N ALA A 386 -14.18 16.55 -19.89
CA ALA A 386 -15.51 16.20 -20.35
C ALA A 386 -15.84 16.84 -21.72
N LYS A 387 -15.37 18.06 -22.00
CA LYS A 387 -15.42 18.65 -23.35
C LYS A 387 -14.64 17.79 -24.34
N LEU A 388 -13.39 17.45 -24.03
CA LEU A 388 -12.57 16.59 -24.90
C LEU A 388 -13.28 15.26 -25.18
N PHE A 389 -13.88 14.63 -24.16
CA PHE A 389 -14.67 13.41 -24.31
C PHE A 389 -15.74 13.55 -25.39
N PHE A 390 -16.57 14.59 -25.36
CA PHE A 390 -17.59 14.84 -26.38
C PHE A 390 -17.01 15.23 -27.75
N GLU A 391 -15.78 15.71 -27.81
CA GLU A 391 -15.12 16.12 -29.04
C GLU A 391 -14.43 14.96 -29.80
N ILE A 392 -14.24 13.78 -29.20
CA ILE A 392 -13.43 12.70 -29.80
C ILE A 392 -14.23 11.49 -30.31
N HIS A 393 -15.55 11.46 -30.09
CA HIS A 393 -16.42 10.35 -30.48
C HIS A 393 -17.81 10.84 -30.93
N ASP A 394 -18.64 9.94 -31.46
CA ASP A 394 -20.02 10.25 -31.87
C ASP A 394 -21.00 9.89 -30.75
N PHE A 395 -21.20 10.85 -29.84
CA PHE A 395 -22.13 10.73 -28.70
C PHE A 395 -23.62 10.62 -29.09
N THR A 396 -23.95 10.58 -30.38
CA THR A 396 -25.34 10.38 -30.86
C THR A 396 -25.64 8.92 -31.20
N GLN A 397 -24.63 8.06 -31.20
CA GLN A 397 -24.79 6.62 -31.44
C GLN A 397 -25.14 5.88 -30.14
N LEU A 398 -26.20 5.08 -30.18
CA LEU A 398 -26.60 4.23 -29.06
C LEU A 398 -25.87 2.88 -29.15
N ASN A 399 -25.17 2.50 -28.08
CA ASN A 399 -24.47 1.21 -27.93
C ASN A 399 -23.55 0.88 -29.13
N ARG A 400 -22.83 1.90 -29.61
CA ARG A 400 -22.00 1.84 -30.81
C ARG A 400 -21.06 3.03 -30.87
N GLN A 401 -19.89 2.83 -31.46
CA GLN A 401 -19.01 3.91 -31.94
C GLN A 401 -18.40 3.55 -33.29
N GLY A 402 -18.82 4.25 -34.35
CA GLY A 402 -18.28 4.01 -35.69
C GLY A 402 -18.62 2.60 -36.19
N PRO A 403 -17.64 1.75 -36.57
CA PRO A 403 -17.91 0.37 -36.97
C PRO A 403 -18.06 -0.59 -35.77
N ASP A 404 -17.73 -0.16 -34.54
CA ASP A 404 -17.75 -1.00 -33.34
C ASP A 404 -19.16 -0.99 -32.72
N ILE A 405 -19.84 -2.14 -32.74
CA ILE A 405 -21.25 -2.29 -32.34
C ILE A 405 -21.33 -3.18 -31.09
N GLY A 406 -21.98 -2.68 -30.04
CA GLY A 406 -22.15 -3.42 -28.78
C GLY A 406 -22.29 -2.49 -27.58
N GLU A 407 -22.95 -2.97 -26.51
CA GLU A 407 -23.16 -2.19 -25.29
C GLU A 407 -21.86 -1.82 -24.57
N GLN A 408 -20.80 -2.61 -24.80
CA GLN A 408 -19.46 -2.30 -24.31
C GLN A 408 -18.88 -1.03 -24.96
N TYR A 409 -19.39 -0.62 -26.12
CA TYR A 409 -18.97 0.57 -26.85
C TYR A 409 -19.88 1.78 -26.62
N ARG A 410 -20.80 1.72 -25.64
CA ARG A 410 -21.73 2.82 -25.35
C ARG A 410 -20.99 4.09 -24.92
N SER A 411 -21.60 5.24 -25.20
CA SER A 411 -21.17 6.53 -24.68
C SER A 411 -21.69 6.69 -23.25
N ALA A 412 -20.79 6.83 -22.27
CA ALA A 412 -21.15 7.04 -20.86
C ALA A 412 -20.12 7.88 -20.12
N VAL A 413 -20.59 8.69 -19.17
CA VAL A 413 -19.75 9.38 -18.19
C VAL A 413 -19.99 8.77 -16.82
N PHE A 414 -18.94 8.25 -16.20
CA PHE A 414 -18.98 7.65 -14.87
C PHE A 414 -18.50 8.68 -13.84
N TYR A 415 -19.43 9.33 -13.14
CA TYR A 415 -19.11 10.40 -12.19
C TYR A 415 -18.73 9.84 -10.83
N THR A 416 -17.66 10.38 -10.21
CA THR A 416 -17.23 10.00 -8.85
C THR A 416 -17.82 10.92 -7.77
N ASP A 417 -18.37 12.06 -8.16
CA ASP A 417 -19.02 13.02 -7.26
C ASP A 417 -20.13 13.82 -7.96
N GLN A 418 -20.87 14.61 -7.19
CA GLN A 418 -22.00 15.41 -7.71
C GLN A 418 -21.55 16.59 -8.59
N THR A 419 -20.37 17.14 -8.36
CA THR A 419 -19.81 18.24 -9.17
C THR A 419 -19.53 17.76 -10.59
N GLN A 420 -18.95 16.57 -10.73
CA GLN A 420 -18.74 15.90 -12.01
C GLN A 420 -20.07 15.65 -12.73
N LYS A 421 -21.05 15.07 -12.02
CA LYS A 421 -22.39 14.82 -12.57
C LYS A 421 -23.04 16.10 -13.10
N GLN A 422 -23.03 17.16 -12.31
CA GLN A 422 -23.61 18.46 -12.69
C GLN A 422 -22.88 19.08 -13.89
N THR A 423 -21.56 18.98 -13.92
CA THR A 423 -20.73 19.48 -15.03
C THR A 423 -21.03 18.73 -16.33
N ALA A 424 -21.06 17.40 -16.29
CA ALA A 424 -21.38 16.57 -17.44
C ALA A 424 -22.82 16.81 -17.93
N GLN A 425 -23.79 16.91 -17.01
CA GLN A 425 -25.18 17.23 -17.35
C GLN A 425 -25.29 18.59 -18.05
N LYS A 426 -24.60 19.61 -17.55
CA LYS A 426 -24.57 20.95 -18.19
C LYS A 426 -24.04 20.89 -19.63
N LEU A 427 -23.01 20.08 -19.88
CA LEU A 427 -22.47 19.89 -21.24
C LEU A 427 -23.46 19.14 -22.15
N ILE A 428 -24.12 18.09 -21.64
CA ILE A 428 -25.17 17.35 -22.36
C ILE A 428 -26.33 18.30 -22.72
N ASP A 429 -26.79 19.12 -21.78
CA ASP A 429 -27.88 20.07 -22.02
C ASP A 429 -27.49 21.13 -23.06
N ARG A 430 -26.24 21.61 -23.03
CA ARG A 430 -25.70 22.49 -24.07
C ARG A 430 -25.72 21.82 -25.44
N LEU A 431 -25.25 20.57 -25.55
CA LEU A 431 -25.29 19.82 -26.82
C LEU A 431 -26.72 19.61 -27.33
N LYS A 432 -27.68 19.26 -26.45
CA LYS A 432 -29.10 19.15 -26.82
C LYS A 432 -29.66 20.47 -27.32
N SER A 433 -29.28 21.60 -26.71
CA SER A 433 -29.69 22.93 -27.17
C SER A 433 -29.14 23.30 -28.55
N MET A 434 -28.00 22.71 -28.94
CA MET A 434 -27.42 22.83 -30.28
C MET A 434 -28.07 21.89 -31.31
N GLY A 435 -29.06 21.08 -30.91
CA GLY A 435 -29.82 20.19 -31.79
C GLY A 435 -29.28 18.77 -31.91
N TYR A 436 -28.31 18.37 -31.07
CA TYR A 436 -27.81 16.99 -31.07
C TYR A 436 -28.71 16.04 -30.29
N ASP A 437 -28.93 14.83 -30.82
CA ASP A 437 -29.60 13.73 -30.13
C ASP A 437 -28.58 12.95 -29.27
N VAL A 438 -28.19 13.53 -28.13
CA VAL A 438 -27.16 12.97 -27.24
C VAL A 438 -27.65 11.67 -26.58
N LYS A 439 -26.91 10.57 -26.80
CA LYS A 439 -27.15 9.24 -26.22
C LYS A 439 -26.28 8.92 -25.00
N THR A 440 -25.33 9.78 -24.66
CA THR A 440 -24.46 9.61 -23.50
C THR A 440 -25.25 9.46 -22.20
N SER A 441 -24.98 8.39 -21.45
CA SER A 441 -25.52 8.18 -20.10
C SER A 441 -24.64 8.86 -19.03
N LEU A 442 -25.27 9.26 -17.92
CA LEU A 442 -24.56 9.67 -16.70
C LEU A 442 -24.76 8.57 -15.65
N GLU A 443 -23.70 7.83 -15.36
CA GLU A 443 -23.70 6.68 -14.46
C GLU A 443 -22.84 7.00 -13.22
N GLU A 444 -23.25 6.57 -12.03
CA GLU A 444 -22.37 6.69 -10.86
C GLU A 444 -21.22 5.69 -11.01
N ALA A 445 -19.98 6.13 -10.73
CA ALA A 445 -18.81 5.26 -10.88
C ALA A 445 -18.87 4.11 -9.86
N GLY A 446 -18.96 2.88 -10.37
CA GLY A 446 -18.75 1.65 -9.62
C GLY A 446 -17.27 1.25 -9.53
N GLU A 447 -17.01 -0.04 -9.34
CA GLU A 447 -15.65 -0.58 -9.41
C GLU A 447 -15.13 -0.55 -10.85
N PHE A 448 -13.92 -0.02 -11.04
CA PHE A 448 -13.22 0.00 -12.33
C PHE A 448 -12.22 -1.16 -12.37
N TYR A 449 -12.35 -2.03 -13.37
CA TYR A 449 -11.44 -3.15 -13.58
C TYR A 449 -10.45 -2.80 -14.69
N GLU A 450 -9.16 -2.72 -14.36
CA GLU A 450 -8.10 -2.50 -15.34
C GLU A 450 -8.08 -3.62 -16.39
N ALA A 451 -8.01 -3.24 -17.66
CA ALA A 451 -7.88 -4.17 -18.77
C ALA A 451 -6.45 -4.72 -18.87
N GLU A 452 -6.30 -5.84 -19.55
CA GLU A 452 -5.02 -6.54 -19.70
C GLU A 452 -3.91 -5.65 -20.31
N ASP A 453 -2.65 -5.86 -19.90
CA ASP A 453 -1.49 -5.02 -20.27
C ASP A 453 -1.30 -4.74 -21.79
N TYR A 454 -1.79 -5.65 -22.64
CA TYR A 454 -1.71 -5.49 -24.09
C TYR A 454 -2.73 -4.48 -24.65
N HIS A 455 -3.76 -4.12 -23.88
CA HIS A 455 -4.69 -3.04 -24.21
C HIS A 455 -4.18 -1.67 -23.81
N GLN A 456 -3.41 -1.58 -22.72
CA GLN A 456 -2.80 -0.33 -22.27
C GLN A 456 -1.86 0.21 -23.36
N ASP A 457 -1.86 1.51 -23.62
CA ASP A 457 -0.98 2.19 -24.58
C ASP A 457 -0.99 1.59 -26.00
N TYR A 458 -2.09 0.97 -26.44
CA TYR A 458 -2.09 0.13 -27.65
C TYR A 458 -1.55 0.84 -28.90
N TYR A 459 -1.97 2.09 -29.15
CA TYR A 459 -1.52 2.85 -30.33
C TYR A 459 -0.07 3.33 -30.22
N GLU A 460 0.44 3.58 -29.02
CA GLU A 460 1.85 3.91 -28.82
C GLU A 460 2.73 2.68 -29.04
N LYS A 461 2.32 1.52 -28.51
CA LYS A 461 3.01 0.23 -28.69
C LYS A 461 3.03 -0.23 -30.14
N THR A 462 1.96 0.03 -30.91
CA THR A 462 1.82 -0.46 -32.29
C THR A 462 2.16 0.56 -33.38
N GLY A 463 2.28 1.85 -33.05
CA GLY A 463 2.50 2.93 -34.02
C GLY A 463 1.33 3.17 -34.99
N LYS A 464 0.16 2.57 -34.73
CA LYS A 464 -1.05 2.74 -35.55
C LYS A 464 -1.81 4.01 -35.15
N GLN A 465 -2.87 4.33 -35.90
CA GLN A 465 -3.76 5.46 -35.62
C GLN A 465 -5.19 4.98 -35.30
N PRO A 466 -5.97 5.73 -34.52
CA PRO A 466 -7.38 5.44 -34.26
C PRO A 466 -8.20 5.31 -35.55
N TYR A 467 -8.99 4.24 -35.68
CA TYR A 467 -9.86 4.02 -36.84
C TYR A 467 -11.31 4.49 -36.61
N CYS A 468 -11.76 4.56 -35.35
CA CYS A 468 -13.14 4.89 -34.97
C CYS A 468 -13.30 6.21 -34.20
N HIS A 469 -12.20 6.93 -33.94
CA HIS A 469 -12.19 8.21 -33.21
C HIS A 469 -11.51 9.32 -34.00
N SER A 470 -12.17 10.47 -34.07
CA SER A 470 -11.66 11.70 -34.67
C SER A 470 -12.03 12.88 -33.80
N ARG A 471 -11.10 13.82 -33.58
CA ARG A 471 -11.41 15.03 -32.81
C ARG A 471 -12.12 16.09 -33.66
N ARG A 472 -13.26 16.58 -33.16
CA ARG A 472 -14.02 17.73 -33.67
C ARG A 472 -14.26 18.72 -32.54
N ILE A 473 -13.82 19.97 -32.70
CA ILE A 473 -14.08 21.03 -31.73
C ILE A 473 -15.56 21.42 -31.76
N ILE A 474 -16.23 21.41 -30.59
CA ILE A 474 -17.67 21.68 -30.46
C ILE A 474 -17.95 22.84 -29.48
N PHE A 475 -17.21 22.94 -28.38
CA PHE A 475 -17.58 23.84 -27.28
C PHE A 475 -16.89 25.21 -27.31
N ASP A 476 -15.83 25.34 -28.10
CA ASP A 476 -15.04 26.57 -28.26
C ASP A 476 -15.50 27.43 -29.46
N GLN A 477 -16.72 27.18 -29.96
CA GLN A 477 -17.38 27.95 -31.02
C GLN A 477 -18.31 29.04 -30.48
#